data_AF-A0A0V0SG58-F1
#
_entry.id   AF-A0A0V0SG58-F1
#
_cell.length_a   1.000
_cell.length_b   1.000
_cell.length_c   1.000
_cell.angle_alpha   90.00
_cell.angle_beta   90.00
_cell.angle_gamma   90.00
#
_symmetry.space_group_name_H-M   'P 1'
#
loop_
_entity.id
_entity.type
_entity.pdbx_description
1 polymer ?
#
loop_
_entity_poly.entity_id
_entity_poly.type
_entity_poly.pdbx_seq_one_letter_code
_entity_poly.pdbx_strand_id
1 'polypeptide(L)' 'MINRDKADIQQFRMLADQLRRELYIKRVLVSDAAKDLMKFINEHQREDVLVSGFTSMKENPFRPKSSLSCTMI' A
#
# COMPACT_ATOMS: atom_id res chain seq x y z
N MET A 1 40.43 -2.42 -19.98
CA MET A 1 39.49 -3.35 -19.31
C MET A 1 39.44 -3.19 -17.78
N ILE A 2 40.46 -2.60 -17.13
CA ILE A 2 40.57 -2.44 -15.65
C ILE A 2 39.47 -1.59 -14.97
N ASN A 3 38.74 -0.74 -15.70
CA ASN A 3 37.74 0.15 -15.10
C ASN A 3 36.39 -0.52 -14.80
N ARG A 4 36.00 -1.59 -15.52
CA ARG A 4 34.75 -2.33 -15.22
C ARG A 4 34.88 -3.09 -13.90
N ASP A 5 35.99 -3.80 -13.72
CA ASP A 5 36.24 -4.58 -12.51
C ASP A 5 36.24 -3.72 -11.24
N LYS A 6 36.73 -2.48 -11.30
CA LYS A 6 36.68 -1.53 -10.17
C LYS A 6 35.27 -1.03 -9.86
N ALA A 7 34.46 -0.77 -10.89
CA ALA A 7 33.06 -0.35 -10.73
C ALA A 7 32.22 -1.49 -10.11
N ASP A 8 32.45 -2.72 -10.54
CA ASP A 8 31.79 -3.91 -9.99
C ASP A 8 32.18 -4.12 -8.52
N ILE A 9 33.47 -3.99 -8.16
CA ILE A 9 33.92 -4.08 -6.76
C ILE A 9 33.27 -3.00 -5.89
N GLN A 10 33.14 -1.78 -6.38
CA GLN A 10 32.48 -0.71 -5.63
C GLN A 10 31.00 -1.01 -5.42
N GLN A 11 30.31 -1.52 -6.44
CA GLN A 11 28.92 -1.93 -6.34
C GLN A 11 28.73 -3.07 -5.32
N PHE A 12 29.61 -4.09 -5.32
CA PHE A 12 29.55 -5.18 -4.34
C PHE A 12 29.77 -4.69 -2.91
N ARG A 13 30.66 -3.71 -2.70
CA ARG A 13 30.85 -3.08 -1.39
C ARG A 13 29.59 -2.36 -0.92
N MET A 14 28.98 -1.56 -1.79
CA MET A 14 27.72 -0.87 -1.47
C MET A 14 26.60 -1.84 -1.13
N LEU A 15 26.47 -2.94 -1.88
CA LEU A 15 25.47 -3.98 -1.60
C LEU A 15 25.75 -4.68 -0.26
N ALA A 16 27.00 -5.04 0.02
CA ALA A 16 27.36 -5.67 1.28
C ALA A 16 27.05 -4.74 2.48
N ASP A 17 27.32 -3.45 2.35
CA ASP A 17 27.00 -2.47 3.38
C ASP A 17 25.48 -2.28 3.55
N GLN A 18 24.71 -2.36 2.47
CA GLN A 18 23.25 -2.36 2.53
C GLN A 18 22.72 -3.58 3.29
N LEU A 19 23.19 -4.78 2.95
CA LEU A 19 22.79 -6.02 3.63
C LEU A 19 23.15 -6.01 5.11
N ARG A 20 24.32 -5.46 5.47
CA ARG A 20 24.70 -5.26 6.88
C ARG A 20 23.72 -4.34 7.60
N ARG A 21 23.31 -3.23 6.99
CA ARG A 21 22.29 -2.35 7.58
C ARG A 21 20.94 -3.07 7.76
N GLU A 22 20.51 -3.84 6.76
CA GLU A 22 19.25 -4.59 6.80
C GLU A 22 19.23 -5.66 7.89
N LEU A 23 20.37 -6.31 8.16
CA LEU A 23 20.52 -7.29 9.22
C LEU A 23 20.23 -6.69 10.61
N TYR A 24 20.56 -5.42 10.84
CA TYR A 24 20.36 -4.75 12.12
C TYR A 24 18.94 -4.18 12.30
N ILE A 25 18.05 -4.33 11.32
CA ILE A 25 16.65 -3.92 11.45
C ILE A 25 15.95 -4.82 12.46
N LYS A 26 15.46 -4.22 13.55
CA LYS A 26 14.65 -4.92 14.55
C LYS A 26 13.32 -5.33 13.93
N ARG A 27 13.06 -6.63 13.89
CA ARG A 27 11.80 -7.20 13.40
C ARG A 27 10.81 -7.37 14.56
N VAL A 28 9.53 -7.27 14.22
CA VAL A 28 8.43 -7.64 15.12
C VAL A 28 7.99 -9.08 14.82
N LEU A 29 7.34 -9.73 15.78
CA LEU A 29 6.74 -11.04 15.54
C LEU A 29 5.61 -10.90 14.51
N VAL A 30 5.54 -11.86 13.59
CA VAL A 30 4.48 -11.91 12.57
C VAL A 30 3.10 -11.95 13.22
N SER A 31 2.96 -12.65 14.35
CA SER A 31 1.71 -12.70 15.12
C SER A 31 1.27 -11.33 15.62
N ASP A 32 2.20 -10.47 16.04
CA ASP A 32 1.87 -9.17 16.59
C ASP A 32 1.57 -8.17 15.48
N ALA A 33 2.36 -8.18 14.41
CA ALA A 33 2.05 -7.40 13.20
C ALA A 33 0.67 -7.77 12.62
N ALA A 34 0.32 -9.06 12.61
CA ALA A 34 -0.99 -9.51 12.14
C ALA A 34 -2.13 -9.00 13.04
N LYS A 35 -1.96 -9.01 14.37
CA LYS A 35 -2.94 -8.44 15.30
C LYS A 35 -3.15 -6.95 15.07
N ASP A 36 -2.06 -6.21 14.88
CA ASP A 36 -2.13 -4.76 14.64
C ASP A 36 -2.86 -4.45 13.33
N LEU A 37 -2.57 -5.20 12.26
CA LEU A 37 -3.28 -5.10 10.99
C LEU A 37 -4.77 -5.41 11.14
N MET A 38 -5.12 -6.52 11.80
CA MET A 38 -6.52 -6.89 12.04
C MET A 38 -7.25 -5.84 12.87
N LYS A 39 -6.60 -5.28 13.89
CA LYS A 39 -7.17 -4.22 14.72
C LYS A 39 -7.48 -2.99 13.86
N PHE A 40 -6.51 -2.52 13.08
CA PHE A 40 -6.67 -1.35 12.22
C PHE A 40 -7.82 -1.55 11.22
N ILE A 41 -7.88 -2.70 10.56
CA ILE A 41 -8.96 -3.02 9.62
C ILE A 41 -10.31 -3.00 10.33
N ASN A 42 -10.43 -3.65 11.49
CA ASN A 42 -11.70 -3.73 12.22
C ASN A 42 -12.22 -2.36 12.68
N GLU A 43 -11.31 -1.46 13.04
CA GLU A 43 -11.64 -0.09 13.45
C GLU A 43 -12.16 0.75 12.27
N HIS A 44 -11.59 0.59 11.06
CA HIS A 44 -11.90 1.44 9.91
C HIS A 44 -12.88 0.83 8.90
N GLN A 45 -13.17 -0.48 8.97
CA GLN A 45 -14.03 -1.18 7.99
C GLN A 45 -15.43 -0.58 7.82
N ARG A 46 -15.94 0.13 8.84
CA ARG A 46 -17.28 0.76 8.77
C ARG A 46 -17.28 2.00 7.88
N GLU A 47 -16.15 2.71 7.84
CA GLU A 47 -15.95 3.91 7.01
C GLU A 47 -15.56 3.54 5.58
N ASP A 48 -15.10 2.31 5.35
CA ASP A 48 -14.81 1.79 4.02
C ASP A 48 -16.11 1.54 3.24
N VAL A 49 -16.46 2.49 2.38
CA VAL A 49 -17.64 2.46 1.52
C VAL A 49 -17.67 1.29 0.54
N LEU A 50 -16.54 0.62 0.29
CA LEU A 50 -16.49 -0.58 -0.55
C LEU A 50 -16.85 -1.84 0.24
N VAL A 51 -16.71 -1.80 1.57
CA VAL A 51 -17.05 -2.90 2.48
C VAL A 51 -18.47 -2.73 3.04
N SER A 52 -18.78 -1.56 3.60
CA SER A 52 -20.06 -1.28 4.25
C SER A 52 -21.13 -0.73 3.29
N GLY A 53 -20.72 -0.27 2.11
CA GLY A 53 -21.58 0.46 1.18
C GLY A 53 -21.74 1.93 1.58
N PHE A 54 -22.30 2.74 0.68
CA PHE A 54 -22.63 4.13 1.01
C PHE A 54 -23.84 4.19 1.97
N THR A 55 -23.72 4.97 3.03
CA THR A 55 -24.82 5.20 4.00
C THR A 55 -26.04 5.83 3.33
N SER A 56 -25.80 6.68 2.33
CA SER A 56 -26.84 7.19 1.44
C SER A 56 -26.40 7.12 -0.01
N MET A 57 -27.34 6.80 -0.89
CA MET A 57 -27.12 6.89 -2.33
C MET A 57 -26.66 8.28 -2.78
N LYS A 58 -26.98 9.36 -2.03
CA LYS A 58 -26.54 10.74 -2.34
C LYS A 58 -25.04 10.97 -2.10
N GLU A 59 -24.41 10.17 -1.24
CA GLU A 59 -22.98 10.25 -0.93
C GLU A 59 -22.14 9.53 -1.98
N ASN A 60 -22.76 8.63 -2.76
CA ASN A 60 -22.11 7.99 -3.89
C ASN A 60 -21.96 8.98 -5.06
N PRO A 61 -20.73 9.41 -5.43
CA PRO A 61 -20.52 10.32 -6.56
C PRO A 61 -20.98 9.71 -7.90
N PHE A 62 -21.03 8.38 -7.98
CA PHE A 62 -21.46 7.61 -9.15
C PHE A 62 -22.94 7.21 -9.12
N ARG A 63 -23.73 7.77 -8.20
CA ARG A 63 -25.17 7.49 -8.17
C ARG A 63 -25.84 7.91 -9.49
N PRO A 64 -26.71 7.08 -10.07
CA PRO A 64 -27.60 7.52 -11.14
C PRO A 64 -28.38 8.77 -10.69
N LYS A 65 -28.27 9.87 -11.44
CA LYS A 65 -29.12 11.05 -11.21
C LYS A 65 -30.55 10.68 -11.60
N SER A 66 -31.53 11.04 -10.76
CA SER A 66 -32.94 10.83 -11.06
C SER A 66 -33.30 11.67 -12.29
N SER A 67 -33.51 10.98 -13.42
CA SER A 67 -34.28 11.38 -14.61
C SER A 67 -34.11 12.82 -15.13
N LEU A 68 -33.23 12.99 -16.14
CA LEU A 68 -33.34 13.91 -17.30
C LEU A 68 -32.01 13.94 -18.12
N SER A 69 -31.35 12.79 -18.33
CA SER A 69 -30.24 12.77 -19.31
C SER A 69 -30.83 12.81 -20.71
N CYS A 70 -30.84 14.00 -21.31
CA CYS A 70 -31.08 14.18 -22.73
C CYS A 70 -30.13 13.28 -23.51
N THR A 71 -30.67 12.30 -24.24
CA THR A 71 -29.95 11.65 -25.33
C THR A 71 -29.88 12.67 -26.46
N MET A 72 -28.69 13.24 -26.67
CA MET A 72 -28.41 13.94 -27.92
C MET A 72 -28.24 12.87 -29.00
N ILE A 73 -29.27 12.76 -29.85
CA ILE A 73 -29.22 12.03 -31.13
C ILE A 73 -28.38 12.86 -32.10
#